data_AF-A0A3N5C3H1-F1
#
_entry.id   AF-A0A3N5C3H1-F1
#
_cell.length_a   1.000
_cell.length_b   1.000
_cell.length_c   1.000
_cell.angle_alpha   90.00
_cell.angle_beta   90.00
_cell.angle_gamma   90.00
#
_symmetry.space_group_name_H-M   'P 1'
#
loop_
_entity.id
_entity.type
_entity.pdbx_description
1 polymer ?
#
loop_
_entity_poly.entity_id
_entity_poly.type
_entity_poly.pdbx_seq_one_letter_code
_entity_poly.pdbx_strand_id
1 'polypeptide(L)'
;MAWTREGAFDFLKTVYTDEVMQGEKRRVFKMLNRQLYERLDDLAINQALSERAEKQLKFFKEFTFMPGDNIFQSMRYLFLMARGEKERDRQTTEQHLNRVYNSLFKAAGMKNPVIPDSFWETPLGIACRIAEHGVEDVYPILDDMI
;
A
#
# COMPACT_ATOMS: atom_id res chain seq x y z
N MET A 1 -8.80 13.32 22.07
CA MET A 1 -7.72 13.90 22.91
C MET A 1 -6.98 14.96 22.07
N ALA A 2 -6.21 15.88 22.64
CA ALA A 2 -5.38 16.74 21.78
C ALA A 2 -4.11 15.97 21.38
N TRP A 3 -4.08 15.43 20.16
CA TRP A 3 -2.92 14.72 19.62
C TRP A 3 -1.72 15.65 19.46
N THR A 4 -0.54 15.17 19.85
CA THR A 4 0.74 15.77 19.47
C THR A 4 1.39 14.92 18.39
N ARG A 5 2.29 15.50 17.59
CA ARG A 5 3.02 14.78 16.53
C ARG A 5 3.75 13.55 17.08
N GLU A 6 4.43 13.71 18.22
CA GLU A 6 5.15 12.61 18.88
C GLU A 6 4.18 11.55 19.43
N GLY A 7 3.12 11.96 20.12
CA GLY A 7 2.12 11.04 20.68
C GLY A 7 1.37 10.26 19.59
N ALA A 8 1.10 10.89 18.46
CA ALA A 8 0.48 10.24 17.30
C ALA A 8 1.40 9.17 16.70
N PHE A 9 2.69 9.46 16.49
CA PHE A 9 3.63 8.45 16.01
C PHE A 9 3.85 7.33 17.01
N ASP A 10 3.89 7.62 18.31
CA ASP A 10 4.03 6.58 19.33
C ASP A 10 2.81 5.65 19.37
N PHE A 11 1.59 6.20 19.24
CA PHE A 11 0.40 5.38 19.07
C PHE A 11 0.44 4.57 17.76
N LEU A 12 0.78 5.20 16.64
CA LEU A 12 0.87 4.54 15.34
C LEU A 12 1.90 3.39 15.33
N LYS A 13 2.99 3.47 16.09
CA LYS A 13 3.94 2.34 16.24
C LYS A 13 3.28 1.10 16.87
N THR A 14 2.31 1.30 17.77
CA THR A 14 1.57 0.20 18.40
C THR A 14 0.55 -0.42 17.45
N VAL A 15 -0.03 0.40 16.56
CA VAL A 15 -1.04 -0.01 15.58
C VAL A 15 -0.41 -0.67 14.35
N TYR A 16 0.62 -0.03 13.77
CA TYR A 16 1.28 -0.49 12.55
C TYR A 16 2.24 -1.63 12.85
N THR A 17 1.74 -2.78 13.28
CA THR A 17 2.56 -3.97 13.53
C THR A 17 2.96 -4.66 12.23
N ASP A 18 3.92 -5.58 12.30
CA ASP A 18 4.31 -6.41 11.16
C ASP A 18 3.15 -7.30 10.69
N GLU A 19 2.24 -7.67 11.61
CA GLU A 19 1.02 -8.41 11.29
C GLU A 19 0.07 -7.58 10.41
N VAL A 20 -0.17 -6.31 10.77
CA VAL A 20 -0.98 -5.40 9.96
C VAL A 20 -0.37 -5.21 8.57
N MET A 21 0.95 -5.06 8.49
CA MET A 21 1.66 -5.00 7.21
C MET A 21 1.45 -6.26 6.37
N GLN A 22 1.56 -7.46 6.97
CA GLN A 22 1.33 -8.71 6.25
C GLN A 22 -0.13 -8.89 5.82
N GLY A 23 -1.09 -8.48 6.65
CA GLY A 23 -2.51 -8.48 6.30
C GLY A 23 -2.78 -7.59 5.09
N GLU A 24 -2.26 -6.37 5.12
CA GLU A 24 -2.44 -5.39 4.07
C GLU A 24 -1.73 -5.80 2.77
N LYS A 25 -0.53 -6.36 2.88
CA LYS A 25 0.18 -6.98 1.76
C LYS A 25 -0.67 -8.06 1.08
N ARG A 26 -1.28 -8.95 1.85
CA ARG A 26 -2.15 -10.01 1.32
C ARG A 26 -3.40 -9.43 0.64
N ARG A 27 -4.00 -8.37 1.20
CA ARG A 27 -5.14 -7.66 0.59
C ARG A 27 -4.76 -7.07 -0.77
N VAL A 28 -3.66 -6.31 -0.82
CA VAL A 28 -3.14 -5.70 -2.05
C VAL A 28 -2.77 -6.76 -3.09
N PHE A 29 -2.11 -7.83 -2.69
CA PHE A 29 -1.79 -8.93 -3.60
C PHE A 29 -3.06 -9.54 -4.22
N LYS A 30 -4.11 -9.79 -3.41
CA LYS A 30 -5.39 -10.31 -3.93
C LYS A 30 -6.01 -9.36 -4.95
N MET A 31 -5.96 -8.04 -4.71
CA MET A 31 -6.47 -7.04 -5.65
C MET A 31 -5.72 -7.05 -6.98
N LEU A 32 -4.38 -7.00 -6.94
CA LEU A 32 -3.54 -7.01 -8.14
C LEU A 32 -3.68 -8.32 -8.91
N ASN A 33 -3.71 -9.44 -8.19
CA ASN A 33 -3.90 -10.75 -8.81
C ASN A 33 -5.26 -10.84 -9.50
N ARG A 34 -6.33 -10.36 -8.86
CA ARG A 34 -7.66 -10.30 -9.48
C ARG A 34 -7.64 -9.43 -10.75
N GLN A 35 -7.08 -8.23 -10.68
CA GLN A 35 -6.95 -7.33 -11.83
C GLN A 35 -6.16 -7.98 -12.98
N LEU A 36 -5.09 -8.71 -12.69
CA LEU A 36 -4.31 -9.42 -13.71
C LEU A 36 -5.17 -10.44 -14.46
N TYR A 37 -5.88 -11.31 -13.73
CA TYR A 37 -6.71 -12.33 -14.34
C TYR A 37 -7.91 -11.73 -15.10
N GLU A 38 -8.58 -10.71 -14.53
CA GLU A 38 -9.64 -9.96 -15.22
C GLU A 38 -9.16 -9.41 -16.58
N ARG A 39 -7.94 -8.87 -16.63
CA ARG A 39 -7.37 -8.34 -17.89
C ARG A 39 -6.96 -9.42 -18.88
N LEU A 40 -6.48 -10.56 -18.41
CA LEU A 40 -6.16 -11.69 -19.28
C LEU A 40 -7.44 -12.31 -19.87
N ASP A 41 -8.52 -12.33 -19.09
CA ASP A 41 -9.85 -12.76 -19.53
C ASP A 41 -10.45 -11.78 -20.54
N ASP A 42 -10.37 -10.46 -20.29
CA ASP A 42 -10.81 -9.40 -21.23
C ASP A 42 -10.14 -9.55 -22.61
N LEU A 43 -8.90 -10.04 -22.64
CA LEU A 43 -8.09 -10.25 -23.84
C LEU A 43 -8.20 -11.66 -24.42
N ALA A 44 -9.00 -12.54 -23.81
CA ALA A 44 -9.15 -13.95 -24.18
C ALA A 44 -7.81 -14.74 -24.24
N ILE A 45 -6.87 -14.40 -23.36
CA ILE A 45 -5.51 -15.00 -23.29
C ILE A 45 -5.17 -15.46 -21.87
N ASN A 46 -6.16 -15.91 -21.11
CA ASN A 46 -5.97 -16.43 -19.75
C ASN A 46 -4.96 -17.59 -19.63
N GLN A 47 -4.70 -18.30 -20.73
CA GLN A 47 -3.66 -19.34 -20.81
C GLN A 47 -2.23 -18.80 -21.01
N ALA A 48 -2.05 -17.48 -21.17
CA ALA A 48 -0.74 -16.88 -21.41
C ALA A 48 0.18 -16.89 -20.18
N LEU A 49 -0.35 -17.13 -18.98
CA LEU A 49 0.44 -17.27 -17.77
C LEU A 49 1.14 -18.64 -17.74
N SER A 50 2.47 -18.63 -17.82
CA SER A 50 3.26 -19.84 -17.63
C SER A 50 3.12 -20.40 -16.20
N GLU A 51 3.17 -21.72 -16.03
CA GLU A 51 3.19 -22.37 -14.70
C GLU A 51 4.32 -21.83 -13.80
N ARG A 52 5.45 -21.43 -14.40
CA ARG A 52 6.57 -20.83 -13.68
C ARG A 52 6.18 -19.50 -13.05
N ALA A 53 5.46 -18.65 -13.79
CA ALA A 53 4.97 -17.37 -13.30
C ALA A 53 3.95 -17.57 -12.16
N GLU A 54 3.05 -18.55 -12.28
CA GLU A 54 2.10 -18.88 -11.22
C GLU A 54 2.79 -19.36 -9.93
N LYS A 55 3.82 -20.21 -10.05
CA LYS A 55 4.62 -20.64 -8.90
C LYS A 55 5.32 -19.45 -8.23
N GLN A 56 5.84 -18.50 -9.01
CA GLN A 56 6.42 -17.27 -8.46
C GLN A 56 5.38 -16.38 -7.78
N LEU A 57 4.15 -16.29 -8.32
CA LEU A 57 3.04 -15.55 -7.71
C LEU A 57 2.65 -16.13 -6.33
N LYS A 58 2.79 -17.44 -6.11
CA LYS A 58 2.54 -18.05 -4.79
C LYS A 58 3.52 -17.53 -3.73
N PHE A 59 4.79 -17.32 -4.09
CA PHE A 59 5.80 -16.78 -3.17
C PHE A 59 5.46 -15.37 -2.66
N PHE A 60 4.74 -14.56 -3.44
CA PHE A 60 4.26 -13.26 -2.96
C PHE A 60 3.24 -13.37 -1.80
N LYS A 61 2.53 -14.50 -1.69
CA LYS A 61 1.62 -14.78 -0.58
C LYS A 61 2.35 -15.27 0.67
N GLU A 62 3.50 -15.92 0.49
CA GLU A 62 4.20 -16.67 1.54
C GLU A 62 5.34 -15.88 2.19
N PHE A 63 6.08 -15.08 1.41
CA PHE A 63 7.23 -14.34 1.96
C PHE A 63 6.87 -12.94 2.39
N THR A 64 7.39 -12.51 3.53
CA THR A 64 7.29 -11.13 4.04
C THR A 64 8.05 -10.15 3.15
N PHE A 65 9.26 -10.51 2.73
CA PHE A 65 10.17 -9.66 1.96
C PHE A 65 10.22 -10.09 0.49
N MET A 66 10.04 -9.13 -0.42
CA MET A 66 10.19 -9.35 -1.87
C MET A 66 11.31 -8.47 -2.42
N PRO A 67 12.43 -9.02 -2.89
CA PRO A 67 13.50 -8.23 -3.49
C PRO A 67 13.01 -7.54 -4.79
N GLY A 68 13.69 -6.45 -5.16
CA GLY A 68 13.41 -5.68 -6.38
C GLY A 68 12.51 -4.47 -6.17
N ASP A 69 12.30 -3.72 -7.26
CA ASP A 69 11.55 -2.47 -7.26
C ASP A 69 10.06 -2.71 -7.55
N ASN A 70 9.31 -3.07 -6.51
CA ASN A 70 7.91 -3.48 -6.63
C ASN A 70 6.99 -2.71 -5.67
N ILE A 71 5.68 -2.85 -5.87
CA ILE A 71 4.66 -2.19 -5.05
C ILE A 71 4.81 -2.53 -3.56
N PHE A 72 5.21 -3.76 -3.20
CA PHE A 72 5.33 -4.18 -1.81
C PHE A 72 6.50 -3.51 -1.08
N GLN A 73 7.57 -3.14 -1.79
CA GLN A 73 8.61 -2.27 -1.23
C GLN A 73 8.09 -0.86 -1.00
N SER A 74 7.25 -0.34 -1.91
CA SER A 74 6.61 0.97 -1.71
C SER A 74 5.65 0.95 -0.52
N MET A 75 4.86 -0.12 -0.37
CA MET A 75 4.01 -0.31 0.82
C MET A 75 4.86 -0.33 2.09
N ARG A 76 5.97 -1.09 2.11
CA ARG A 76 6.87 -1.13 3.26
C ARG A 76 7.40 0.26 3.60
N TYR A 77 7.86 1.01 2.61
CA TYR A 77 8.36 2.37 2.80
C TYR A 77 7.30 3.26 3.48
N LEU A 78 6.07 3.26 2.97
CA LEU A 78 4.97 4.06 3.52
C LEU A 78 4.58 3.61 4.93
N PHE A 79 4.63 2.30 5.22
CA PHE A 79 4.40 1.79 6.58
C PHE A 79 5.48 2.25 7.57
N LEU A 80 6.74 2.30 7.16
CA LEU A 80 7.82 2.81 8.00
C LEU A 80 7.65 4.31 8.28
N MET A 81 7.23 5.08 7.27
CA MET A 81 6.85 6.48 7.44
C MET A 81 5.70 6.65 8.44
N ALA A 82 4.67 5.81 8.37
CA ALA A 82 3.56 5.82 9.31
C ALA A 82 3.99 5.50 10.76
N ARG A 83 5.05 4.69 10.94
CA ARG A 83 5.68 4.42 12.25
C ARG A 83 6.57 5.57 12.76
N GLY A 84 6.72 6.65 11.98
CA GLY A 84 7.54 7.80 12.32
C GLY A 84 9.02 7.65 11.95
N GLU A 85 9.37 6.72 11.04
CA GLU A 85 10.69 6.79 10.42
C GLU A 85 10.85 8.08 9.61
N LYS A 86 12.05 8.64 9.61
CA LYS A 86 12.31 9.90 8.92
C LYS A 86 12.20 9.73 7.41
N GLU A 87 11.54 10.70 6.79
CA GLU A 87 11.55 10.87 5.35
C GLU A 87 12.99 10.93 4.85
N ARG A 88 13.31 10.12 3.82
CA ARG A 88 14.63 10.16 3.18
C ARG A 88 14.75 11.42 2.32
N ASP A 89 13.78 11.59 1.43
CA ASP A 89 13.66 12.71 0.49
C ASP A 89 12.24 12.69 -0.10
N ARG A 90 11.68 13.87 -0.35
CA ARG A 90 10.32 14.05 -0.87
C ARG A 90 10.11 13.43 -2.23
N GLN A 91 11.11 13.48 -3.12
CA GLN A 91 11.00 12.90 -4.44
C GLN A 91 10.85 11.36 -4.37
N THR A 92 11.58 10.72 -3.45
CA THR A 92 11.48 9.28 -3.18
C THR A 92 10.10 8.91 -2.62
N THR A 93 9.59 9.70 -1.68
CA THR A 93 8.22 9.53 -1.14
C THR A 93 7.18 9.60 -2.27
N GLU A 94 7.26 10.61 -3.13
CA GLU A 94 6.36 10.80 -4.26
C GLU A 94 6.44 9.64 -5.26
N GLN A 95 7.62 9.05 -5.50
CA GLN A 95 7.75 7.86 -6.34
C GLN A 95 7.03 6.64 -5.77
N HIS A 96 7.13 6.42 -4.46
CA HIS A 96 6.44 5.32 -3.78
C HIS A 96 4.91 5.50 -3.79
N LEU A 97 4.43 6.71 -3.51
CA LEU A 97 3.00 7.06 -3.59
C LEU A 97 2.46 6.84 -5.00
N ASN A 98 3.15 7.40 -6.01
CA ASN A 98 2.77 7.24 -7.41
C ASN A 98 2.74 5.78 -7.84
N ARG A 99 3.70 4.95 -7.39
CA ARG A 99 3.67 3.52 -7.69
C ARG A 99 2.43 2.86 -7.10
N VAL A 100 2.10 3.12 -5.84
CA VAL A 100 0.92 2.56 -5.19
C VAL A 100 -0.36 2.97 -5.92
N TYR A 101 -0.56 4.26 -6.18
CA TYR A 101 -1.78 4.75 -6.82
C TYR A 101 -1.94 4.25 -8.24
N ASN A 102 -0.86 4.31 -9.04
CA ASN A 102 -0.92 3.83 -10.42
C ASN A 102 -1.16 2.31 -10.47
N SER A 103 -0.56 1.54 -9.56
CA SER A 103 -0.72 0.09 -9.58
C SER A 103 -2.10 -0.36 -9.15
N LEU A 104 -2.74 0.34 -8.20
CA LEU A 104 -4.02 -0.09 -7.64
C LEU A 104 -5.23 0.54 -8.33
N PHE A 105 -5.09 1.78 -8.82
CA PHE A 105 -6.23 2.63 -9.14
C PHE A 105 -6.18 3.27 -10.53
N LYS A 106 -5.11 3.07 -11.30
CA LYS A 106 -5.04 3.56 -12.68
C LYS A 106 -5.46 2.48 -13.65
N ALA A 107 -6.66 2.63 -14.20
CA ALA A 107 -7.12 1.76 -15.28
C ALA A 107 -6.32 1.99 -16.57
N ALA A 108 -6.28 0.97 -17.44
CA ALA A 108 -5.68 1.09 -18.76
C ALA A 108 -6.34 2.24 -19.55
N GLY A 109 -5.51 3.11 -20.14
CA GLY A 109 -5.99 4.27 -20.91
C GLY A 109 -6.36 5.50 -20.09
N MET A 110 -6.38 5.45 -18.75
CA MET A 110 -6.57 6.64 -17.92
C MET A 110 -5.29 7.45 -17.77
N LYS A 111 -5.41 8.78 -17.67
CA LYS A 111 -4.27 9.66 -17.36
C LYS A 111 -3.88 9.60 -15.88
N ASN A 112 -4.89 9.63 -15.00
CA ASN A 112 -4.72 9.70 -13.54
C ASN A 112 -5.40 8.51 -12.85
N PRO A 113 -4.88 8.05 -11.70
CA PRO A 113 -5.55 7.06 -10.87
C PRO A 113 -6.85 7.62 -10.25
N VAL A 114 -7.84 6.76 -10.01
CA VAL A 114 -9.09 7.10 -9.32
C VAL A 114 -9.16 6.34 -8.01
N ILE A 115 -8.80 7.03 -6.91
CA ILE A 115 -8.69 6.43 -5.58
C ILE A 115 -10.08 6.44 -4.91
N PRO A 116 -10.66 5.28 -4.54
CA PRO A 116 -11.95 5.24 -3.87
C PRO A 116 -11.83 5.70 -2.41
N ASP A 117 -12.89 6.30 -1.84
CA ASP A 117 -12.84 6.83 -0.46
C ASP A 117 -12.51 5.76 0.58
N SER A 118 -13.04 4.55 0.41
CA SER A 118 -12.77 3.40 1.27
C SER A 118 -11.31 2.97 1.31
N PHE A 119 -10.48 3.38 0.36
CA PHE A 119 -9.04 3.15 0.42
C PHE A 119 -8.40 3.90 1.59
N TRP A 120 -8.86 5.12 1.86
CA TRP A 120 -8.25 5.99 2.88
C TRP A 120 -8.47 5.51 4.31
N GLU A 121 -9.42 4.60 4.50
CA GLU A 121 -9.70 3.92 5.77
C GLU A 121 -8.81 2.68 5.97
N THR A 122 -8.08 2.22 4.94
CA THR A 122 -7.20 1.05 5.08
C THR A 122 -5.84 1.44 5.67
N PRO A 123 -5.11 0.50 6.29
CA PRO A 123 -3.76 0.77 6.80
C PRO A 123 -2.81 1.35 5.74
N LEU A 124 -2.88 0.88 4.48
CA LEU A 124 -2.08 1.48 3.41
C LEU A 124 -2.54 2.90 3.07
N GLY A 125 -3.84 3.18 3.03
CA GLY A 125 -4.36 4.51 2.73
C GLY A 125 -3.99 5.54 3.80
N ILE A 126 -4.10 5.17 5.08
CA ILE A 126 -3.66 6.00 6.20
C ILE A 126 -2.14 6.25 6.10
N ALA A 127 -1.33 5.24 5.79
CA ALA A 127 0.10 5.40 5.57
C ALA A 127 0.42 6.35 4.40
N CYS A 128 -0.34 6.28 3.31
CA CYS A 128 -0.23 7.22 2.20
C CYS A 128 -0.53 8.65 2.63
N ARG A 129 -1.62 8.88 3.39
CA ARG A 129 -1.96 10.22 3.91
C ARG A 129 -0.86 10.81 4.77
N ILE A 130 -0.30 10.00 5.68
CA ILE A 130 0.83 10.44 6.53
C ILE A 130 2.02 10.85 5.68
N ALA A 131 2.33 10.09 4.62
CA ALA A 131 3.42 10.40 3.72
C ALA A 131 3.17 11.65 2.85
N GLU A 132 1.92 11.97 2.53
CA GLU A 132 1.55 13.14 1.69
C GLU A 132 1.38 14.44 2.47
N HIS A 133 0.75 14.34 3.63
CA HIS A 133 0.21 15.49 4.35
C HIS A 133 0.75 15.62 5.78
N GLY A 134 1.54 14.63 6.23
CA GLY A 134 2.01 14.55 7.60
C GLY A 134 1.06 13.78 8.50
N VAL A 135 1.52 13.49 9.72
CA VAL A 135 0.75 12.71 10.71
C VAL A 135 -0.47 13.47 11.22
N GLU A 136 -0.45 14.79 11.10
CA GLU A 136 -1.51 15.69 11.51
C GLU A 136 -2.82 15.44 10.74
N ASP A 137 -2.73 14.96 9.49
CA ASP A 137 -3.90 14.67 8.64
C ASP A 137 -4.70 13.45 9.13
N VAL A 138 -4.08 12.58 9.93
CA VAL A 138 -4.72 11.35 10.42
C VAL A 138 -5.21 11.46 11.87
N TYR A 139 -5.08 12.61 12.53
CA TYR A 139 -5.58 12.80 13.90
C TYR A 139 -7.05 12.44 14.09
N PRO A 140 -7.98 12.80 13.16
CA PRO A 140 -9.38 12.39 13.28
C PRO A 140 -9.54 10.86 13.29
N ILE A 141 -8.73 10.16 12.48
CA ILE A 141 -8.75 8.69 12.40
C ILE A 141 -8.21 8.09 13.70
N LEU A 142 -7.19 8.70 14.30
CA LEU A 142 -6.63 8.23 15.57
C LEU A 142 -7.62 8.37 16.73
N ASP A 143 -8.46 9.42 16.73
CA ASP A 143 -9.52 9.59 17.73
C ASP A 143 -10.58 8.46 17.66
N ASP A 144 -10.87 7.92 16.46
CA ASP A 144 -11.80 6.80 16.29
C ASP A 144 -11.21 5.44 16.73
N MET A 145 -9.89 5.36 16.92
CA MET A 145 -9.18 4.12 17.28
C MET A 145 -8.94 3.95 18.79
N ILE A 146 -9.29 4.95 19.61
CA ILE A 146 -9.21 4.93 21.08
C ILE A 146 -10.58 4.56 21.66
#